data_AF-A0A948PZ72-F1
#
_entry.id   AF-A0A948PZ72-F1
#
_cell.length_a   1.000
_cell.length_b   1.000
_cell.length_c   1.000
_cell.angle_alpha   90.00
_cell.angle_beta   90.00
_cell.angle_gamma   90.00
#
_symmetry.space_group_name_H-M   'P 1'
#
loop_
_entity.id
_entity.type
_entity.pdbx_description
1 polymer ?
#
loop_
_entity_poly.entity_id
_entity_poly.type
_entity_poly.pdbx_seq_one_letter_code
_entity_poly.pdbx_strand_id
1 'polypeptide(L)'
;LGDQHLNDSYFTVDELDLTKITIDRGKIIFDDQNPFPKDYKRYAWHDSGISPRILPGHSKAVVYADSDEHTEAGHITENTEVRKQMMQKRMRKLEGMRQEMERPTFRNCLYFSA
;
A
#
# COMPACT_ATOMS: atom_id res chain seq x y z
N LEU A 1 -14.87 5.96 6.16
CA LEU A 1 -16.24 5.73 6.66
C LEU A 1 -16.98 4.96 5.56
N GLY A 2 -17.61 3.83 5.87
CA GLY A 2 -18.46 3.10 4.92
C GLY A 2 -19.89 3.62 4.96
N ASP A 3 -20.71 3.22 3.99
CA ASP A 3 -22.15 3.50 4.04
C ASP A 3 -22.78 2.83 5.27
N GLN A 4 -23.56 3.59 6.04
CA GLN A 4 -24.11 3.12 7.32
C GLN A 4 -25.09 1.96 7.10
N HIS A 5 -25.98 2.08 6.11
CA HIS A 5 -26.99 1.06 5.86
C HIS A 5 -26.33 -0.28 5.48
N LEU A 6 -25.29 -0.25 4.65
CA LEU A 6 -24.53 -1.47 4.31
C LEU A 6 -23.80 -2.11 5.50
N ASN A 7 -23.34 -1.32 6.48
CA ASN A 7 -22.63 -1.83 7.65
C ASN A 7 -23.57 -2.40 8.73
N ASP A 8 -24.76 -1.82 8.88
CA ASP A 8 -25.71 -2.16 9.94
C ASP A 8 -26.72 -3.26 9.51
N SER A 9 -26.84 -3.50 8.20
CA SER A 9 -27.75 -4.53 7.66
C SER A 9 -27.11 -5.91 7.63
N TYR A 10 -27.95 -6.94 7.75
CA TYR A 10 -27.55 -8.33 7.62
C TYR A 10 -28.34 -8.99 6.49
N PHE A 11 -27.68 -9.86 5.74
CA PHE A 11 -28.29 -10.67 4.69
C PHE A 11 -27.65 -12.04 4.68
N THR A 12 -28.44 -13.07 4.37
CA THR A 12 -27.93 -14.43 4.18
C THR A 12 -27.36 -14.54 2.77
N VAL A 13 -26.20 -15.17 2.65
CA VAL A 13 -25.57 -15.51 1.38
C VAL A 13 -25.28 -17.01 1.33
N ASP A 14 -25.11 -17.52 0.12
CA ASP A 14 -24.52 -18.85 -0.06
C ASP A 14 -23.06 -18.88 0.42
N GLU A 15 -22.48 -20.07 0.49
CA GLU A 15 -21.11 -20.28 0.96
C GLU A 15 -20.10 -19.41 0.19
N LEU A 16 -19.23 -18.72 0.95
CA LEU A 16 -18.17 -17.92 0.37
C LEU A 16 -17.02 -18.82 -0.10
N ASP A 17 -16.74 -18.78 -1.39
CA ASP A 17 -15.62 -19.50 -1.98
C ASP A 17 -14.28 -18.81 -1.66
N LEU A 18 -13.68 -19.23 -0.55
CA LEU A 18 -12.40 -18.67 -0.08
C LEU A 18 -11.22 -18.99 -1.00
N THR A 19 -11.36 -19.97 -1.91
CA THR A 19 -10.28 -20.35 -2.83
C THR A 19 -9.98 -19.27 -3.87
N LYS A 20 -10.92 -18.35 -4.10
CA LYS A 20 -10.78 -17.21 -5.02
C LYS A 20 -10.04 -16.02 -4.41
N ILE A 21 -9.77 -16.04 -3.09
CA ILE A 21 -9.14 -14.92 -2.40
C ILE A 21 -7.62 -15.00 -2.59
N THR A 22 -7.05 -13.98 -3.23
CA THR A 22 -5.59 -13.82 -3.36
C THR A 22 -5.07 -12.82 -2.33
N ILE A 23 -4.01 -13.19 -1.60
CA ILE A 23 -3.34 -12.31 -0.64
C ILE A 23 -2.02 -11.81 -1.26
N ASP A 24 -2.06 -10.61 -1.83
CA ASP A 24 -0.85 -9.89 -2.24
C ASP A 24 -0.41 -8.92 -1.13
N ARG A 25 0.79 -9.14 -0.58
CA ARG A 25 1.38 -8.32 0.50
C ARG A 25 2.27 -7.19 -0.03
N GLY A 26 2.48 -7.13 -1.35
CA GLY A 26 3.36 -6.19 -2.02
C GLY A 26 4.84 -6.41 -1.69
N LYS A 27 5.62 -5.33 -1.81
CA LYS A 27 7.09 -5.34 -1.64
C LYS A 27 7.54 -5.42 -0.17
N ILE A 28 7.19 -6.51 0.51
CA ILE A 28 7.75 -6.84 1.82
C ILE A 28 9.09 -7.56 1.61
N ILE A 29 10.12 -7.13 2.35
CA ILE A 29 11.43 -7.77 2.35
C ILE A 29 11.75 -8.30 3.75
N PHE A 30 12.56 -9.36 3.81
CA PHE A 30 13.01 -10.01 5.04
C PHE A 30 14.54 -9.90 5.18
N ASP A 31 15.09 -10.43 6.29
CA ASP A 31 16.52 -10.32 6.61
C ASP A 31 17.46 -10.91 5.55
N ASP A 32 17.04 -11.95 4.83
CA ASP A 32 17.79 -12.56 3.73
C ASP A 32 18.01 -11.59 2.55
N GLN A 33 17.03 -10.71 2.32
CA GLN A 33 17.05 -9.69 1.27
C GLN A 33 17.64 -8.36 1.75
N ASN A 34 18.00 -8.26 3.03
CA ASN A 34 18.59 -7.07 3.64
C ASN A 34 19.85 -7.44 4.46
N PRO A 35 20.96 -7.81 3.77
CA PRO A 35 22.17 -8.29 4.45
C PRO A 35 22.84 -7.22 5.32
N PHE A 36 22.50 -5.94 5.12
CA PHE A 36 23.01 -4.81 5.91
C PHE A 36 21.86 -4.04 6.59
N PRO A 37 21.32 -4.55 7.72
CA PRO A 37 20.15 -3.97 8.38
C PRO A 37 20.30 -2.51 8.80
N LYS A 38 21.53 -2.04 9.04
CA LYS A 38 21.84 -0.66 9.41
C LYS A 38 21.69 0.33 8.25
N ASP A 39 21.77 -0.17 7.01
CA ASP A 39 21.69 0.66 5.80
C ASP A 39 20.27 0.71 5.23
N TYR A 40 19.31 0.06 5.91
CA TYR A 40 17.93 0.01 5.47
C TYR A 40 17.29 1.41 5.44
N LYS A 41 16.73 1.75 4.28
CA LYS A 41 16.03 3.00 4.02
C LYS A 41 14.54 2.74 3.80
N ARG A 42 13.72 3.00 4.81
CA ARG A 42 12.26 2.76 4.76
C ARG A 42 11.58 3.44 3.56
N TYR A 43 12.08 4.61 3.17
CA TYR A 43 11.54 5.43 2.10
C TYR A 43 12.47 5.49 0.89
N ALA A 44 13.33 4.48 0.70
CA ALA A 44 14.29 4.36 -0.40
C ALA A 44 13.71 4.77 -1.76
N TRP A 45 14.47 5.53 -2.55
CA TRP A 45 14.04 5.91 -3.89
C TRP A 45 13.72 4.69 -4.75
N HIS A 46 12.63 4.78 -5.52
CA HIS A 46 12.22 3.74 -6.45
C HIS A 46 11.40 4.38 -7.57
N ASP A 47 11.55 3.90 -8.81
CA ASP A 47 10.88 4.48 -9.98
C ASP A 47 9.37 4.36 -9.88
N SER A 48 8.85 3.19 -9.51
CA SER A 48 7.40 3.01 -9.20
C SER A 48 6.89 3.80 -7.99
N GLY A 49 7.77 4.47 -7.24
CA GLY A 49 7.41 5.17 -5.99
C GLY A 49 7.23 4.28 -4.76
N ILE A 50 7.23 2.95 -4.94
CA ILE A 50 7.04 1.96 -3.87
C ILE A 50 8.39 1.48 -3.35
N SER A 51 8.76 1.95 -2.15
CA SER A 51 9.95 1.48 -1.43
C SER A 51 9.71 0.09 -0.83
N PRO A 52 10.76 -0.77 -0.75
CA PRO A 52 10.72 -1.99 0.04
C PRO A 52 10.28 -1.73 1.49
N ARG A 53 9.51 -2.66 2.06
CA ARG A 53 8.99 -2.53 3.42
C ARG A 53 9.41 -3.71 4.28
N ILE A 54 10.12 -3.42 5.35
CA ILE A 54 10.32 -4.33 6.49
C ILE A 54 9.17 -4.13 7.48
N LEU A 55 8.67 -5.23 8.04
CA LEU A 55 7.71 -5.21 9.13
C LEU A 55 8.45 -5.10 10.48
N PRO A 56 7.99 -4.24 11.41
CA PRO A 56 8.56 -4.19 12.75
C PRO A 56 8.58 -5.58 13.40
N GLY A 57 9.72 -5.97 13.99
CA GLY A 57 9.91 -7.28 14.63
C GLY A 57 10.33 -8.42 13.70
N HIS A 58 10.38 -8.21 12.38
CA HIS A 58 10.77 -9.24 11.40
C HIS A 58 12.19 -9.04 10.83
N SER A 59 12.95 -8.08 11.37
CA SER A 59 14.32 -7.79 10.96
C SER A 59 15.10 -7.12 12.08
N LYS A 60 16.43 -7.17 11.99
CA LYS A 60 17.35 -6.35 12.80
C LYS A 60 17.40 -4.88 12.37
N ALA A 61 16.76 -4.53 11.25
CA ALA A 61 16.73 -3.16 10.74
C ALA A 61 15.89 -2.26 11.63
N VAL A 62 16.35 -1.02 11.83
CA VAL A 62 15.57 0.01 12.52
C VAL A 62 14.69 0.70 11.51
N VAL A 63 13.40 0.84 11.83
CA VAL A 63 12.43 1.53 10.98
C VAL A 63 12.08 2.87 11.61
N TYR A 64 12.43 3.96 10.93
CA TYR A 64 11.96 5.30 11.27
C TYR A 64 10.70 5.61 10.47
N ALA A 65 9.64 6.03 11.15
CA ALA A 65 8.38 6.43 10.54
C ALA A 65 7.86 7.69 11.21
N ASP A 66 7.70 8.74 10.42
CA ASP A 66 7.30 10.08 10.88
C ASP A 66 6.30 10.70 9.87
N SER A 67 5.48 11.63 10.36
CA SER A 67 4.56 12.45 9.58
C SER A 67 5.22 13.67 8.96
N ASP A 68 6.27 14.20 9.58
CA ASP A 68 7.05 15.30 8.99
C ASP A 68 7.73 14.84 7.70
N GLU A 69 8.12 15.81 6.85
CA GLU A 69 8.89 15.46 5.66
C GLU A 69 10.21 14.79 6.07
N HIS A 70 10.60 13.75 5.33
CA HIS A 70 11.68 12.88 5.75
C HIS A 70 12.58 12.46 4.60
N THR A 71 13.83 12.17 4.96
CA THR A 71 14.81 11.53 4.08
C THR A 71 14.43 10.08 3.75
N GLU A 72 15.16 9.44 2.84
CA GLU A 72 14.95 8.03 2.51
C GLU A 72 15.08 7.09 3.73
N ALA A 73 15.91 7.44 4.72
CA ALA A 73 16.06 6.69 5.97
C ALA A 73 14.87 6.89 6.93
N GLY A 74 14.09 7.96 6.77
CA GLY A 74 12.95 8.29 7.63
C GLY A 74 13.23 9.34 8.70
N HIS A 75 14.37 10.03 8.64
CA HIS A 75 14.66 11.17 9.52
C HIS A 75 14.06 12.46 8.98
N ILE A 76 13.53 13.29 9.88
CA ILE A 76 12.92 14.59 9.59
C ILE A 76 13.86 15.50 8.81
N THR A 77 13.32 16.25 7.86
CA THR A 77 14.04 17.27 7.09
C THR A 77 13.11 18.36 6.57
N GLU A 78 13.61 19.60 6.52
CA GLU A 78 12.94 20.74 5.90
C GLU A 78 13.57 21.11 4.53
N ASN A 79 14.48 20.27 4.01
CA ASN A 79 15.13 20.53 2.74
C ASN A 79 14.11 20.54 1.59
N THR A 80 14.10 21.63 0.82
CA THR A 80 13.11 21.88 -0.25
C THR A 80 13.23 20.89 -1.40
N GLU A 81 14.44 20.45 -1.73
CA GLU A 81 14.67 19.48 -2.80
C GLU A 81 14.23 18.08 -2.37
N VAL A 82 14.57 17.66 -1.14
CA VAL A 82 14.11 16.39 -0.57
C VAL A 82 12.58 16.35 -0.51
N ARG A 83 11.95 17.44 -0.06
CA ARG A 83 10.48 17.59 -0.07
C ARG A 83 9.89 17.36 -1.46
N LYS A 84 10.44 18.03 -2.48
CA LYS A 84 9.96 17.89 -3.87
C LYS A 84 10.08 16.45 -4.35
N GLN A 85 11.23 15.81 -4.12
CA GLN A 85 11.51 14.44 -4.54
C GLN A 85 10.61 13.44 -3.84
N MET A 86 10.47 13.52 -2.51
CA MET A 86 9.65 12.58 -1.73
C MET A 86 8.16 12.76 -2.00
N MET A 87 7.69 14.00 -2.22
CA MET A 87 6.32 14.25 -2.65
C MET A 87 6.05 13.62 -4.02
N GLN A 88 6.91 13.86 -5.01
CA GLN A 88 6.77 13.25 -6.34
C GLN A 88 6.77 11.72 -6.26
N LYS A 89 7.66 11.15 -5.45
CA LYS A 89 7.72 9.70 -5.21
C LYS A 89 6.42 9.15 -4.61
N ARG A 90 5.81 9.84 -3.65
CA ARG A 90 4.51 9.47 -3.08
C ARG A 90 3.39 9.55 -4.12
N MET A 91 3.38 10.60 -4.96
CA MET A 91 2.38 10.77 -6.02
C MET A 91 2.50 9.73 -7.13
N ARG A 92 3.70 9.23 -7.47
CA ARG A 92 3.88 8.15 -8.45
C ARG A 92 3.11 6.87 -8.09
N LYS A 93 2.86 6.62 -6.81
CA LYS A 93 2.04 5.47 -6.38
C LYS A 93 0.60 5.57 -6.87
N LEU A 94 0.05 6.77 -7.00
CA LEU A 94 -1.30 6.97 -7.54
C LEU A 94 -1.37 6.59 -9.02
N GLU A 95 -0.30 6.88 -9.79
CA GLU A 95 -0.24 6.47 -11.19
C GLU A 95 -0.12 4.95 -11.34
N GLY A 96 0.68 4.29 -10.49
CA GLY A 96 0.71 2.82 -10.44
C GLY A 96 -0.66 2.22 -10.10
N MET A 97 -1.33 2.76 -9.08
CA MET A 97 -2.68 2.35 -8.70
C MET A 97 -3.68 2.52 -9.85
N ARG A 98 -3.60 3.61 -10.61
CA ARG A 98 -4.48 3.85 -11.77
C ARG A 98 -4.29 2.80 -12.87
N GLN A 99 -3.09 2.23 -13.00
CA GLN A 99 -2.77 1.19 -13.98
C GLN A 99 -3.19 -0.20 -13.51
N GLU A 100 -3.08 -0.48 -12.21
CA GLU A 100 -3.43 -1.77 -11.59
C GLU A 100 -4.93 -1.93 -11.30
N MET A 101 -5.64 -0.82 -11.06
CA MET A 101 -7.05 -0.86 -10.68
C MET A 101 -7.95 -1.19 -11.88
N GLU A 102 -8.73 -2.27 -11.74
CA GLU A 102 -9.73 -2.64 -12.74
C GLU A 102 -10.79 -1.55 -12.89
N ARG A 103 -11.22 -1.32 -14.13
CA ARG A 103 -12.31 -0.38 -14.42
C ARG A 103 -13.64 -1.00 -14.00
N PRO A 104 -14.61 -0.19 -13.56
CA PRO A 104 -15.95 -0.69 -13.28
C PRO A 104 -16.52 -1.35 -14.53
N THR A 105 -17.00 -2.58 -14.37
CA THR A 105 -17.73 -3.29 -15.43
C THR A 105 -19.21 -2.98 -15.32
N PHE A 106 -19.83 -2.61 -16.43
CA PHE A 106 -21.28 -2.50 -16.48
C PHE A 106 -21.90 -3.91 -16.47
N ARG A 107 -22.69 -4.22 -15.44
CA ARG A 107 -23.58 -5.38 -15.44
C ARG A 107 -25.02 -4.89 -15.58
N ASN A 108 -25.68 -5.33 -16.66
CA ASN A 108 -27.11 -5.13 -16.82
C ASN A 108 -27.81 -6.00 -15.77
N CYS A 109 -28.36 -5.37 -14.73
CA CYS A 109 -29.08 -6.08 -13.68
C CYS A 109 -30.48 -6.43 -14.20
N LEU A 110 -30.60 -7.56 -14.91
CA LEU A 110 -31.88 -8.11 -15.35
C LEU A 110 -32.49 -8.94 -14.21
N TYR A 111 -32.98 -8.29 -13.16
CA TYR A 111 -33.84 -8.92 -12.17
C TYR A 111 -35.02 -8.02 -11.82
N PHE A 112 -35.99 -7.97 -12.72
CA PHE A 112 -37.42 -7.80 -12.43
C PHE A 112 -38.19 -8.41 -13.62
N SER A 113 -38.20 -9.75 -13.66
CA SER A 113 -39.24 -10.52 -14.36
C SER A 113 -40.14 -11.08 -13.25
N ALA A 114 -41.44 -10.85 -13.40
CA ALA A 114 -42.52 -11.07 -12.44
C ALA A 114 -42.55 -12.46 -11.77
#